data_AF-A0A3R6Z3F2-F1
#
_entry.id   AF-A0A3R6Z3F2-F1
#
_cell.length_a   1.000
_cell.length_b   1.000
_cell.length_c   1.000
_cell.angle_alpha   90.00
_cell.angle_beta   90.00
_cell.angle_gamma   90.00
#
_symmetry.space_group_name_H-M   'P 1'
#
loop_
_entity.id
_entity.type
_entity.pdbx_description
1 polymer ?
#
loop_
_entity_poly.entity_id
_entity_poly.type
_entity_poly.pdbx_seq_one_letter_code
_entity_poly.pdbx_strand_id
1 'polypeptide(L)'
;MRAKRKDLTDADRSGILHQLLARMVNHKALPREALTDLAITFNVDRSIVRRLWHRASVDLTNHYRVGVDSDTNNDGFNLLYATDMDEKVEELALEISKAMEVYEFSSQMKKLADDEELDDDIDADLANILSL
;
A
#
# COMPACT_ATOMS: atom_id res chain seq x y z
N MET A 1 32.47 4.50 15.58
CA MET A 1 31.89 5.85 15.33
C MET A 1 31.58 5.98 13.85
N ARG A 2 30.34 6.26 13.46
CA ARG A 2 29.94 6.40 12.04
C ARG A 2 30.24 7.85 11.62
N ALA A 3 31.20 8.06 10.74
CA ALA A 3 31.52 9.40 10.24
C ALA A 3 30.25 10.05 9.64
N LYS A 4 30.01 11.34 9.94
CA LYS A 4 28.96 12.13 9.32
C LYS A 4 29.14 12.04 7.80
N ARG A 5 28.13 11.52 7.11
CA ARG A 5 28.15 11.41 5.64
C ARG A 5 27.92 12.81 5.08
N LYS A 6 28.77 13.24 4.15
CA LYS A 6 28.48 14.41 3.32
C LYS A 6 27.17 14.13 2.58
N ASP A 7 26.21 15.04 2.70
CA ASP A 7 24.99 14.98 1.90
C ASP A 7 25.36 15.31 0.46
N LEU A 8 25.16 14.36 -0.44
CA LEU A 8 25.38 14.59 -1.87
C LEU A 8 24.21 15.40 -2.41
N THR A 9 24.51 16.45 -3.18
CA THR A 9 23.52 17.16 -3.98
C THR A 9 23.11 16.30 -5.19
N ASP A 10 22.00 16.64 -5.86
CA ASP A 10 21.61 15.95 -7.09
C ASP A 10 22.63 16.14 -8.22
N ALA A 11 23.30 17.29 -8.26
CA ALA A 11 24.41 17.54 -9.17
C ALA A 11 25.58 16.57 -8.90
N ASP A 12 25.93 16.32 -7.64
CA ASP A 12 26.97 15.34 -7.28
C ASP A 12 26.57 13.92 -7.71
N ARG A 13 25.31 13.52 -7.48
CA ARG A 13 24.80 12.20 -7.86
C ARG A 13 24.84 12.01 -9.37
N SER A 14 24.35 12.98 -10.13
CA SER A 14 24.38 12.97 -11.59
C SER A 14 25.81 12.95 -12.14
N GLY A 15 26.71 13.76 -11.57
CA GLY A 15 28.12 13.80 -11.95
C GLY A 15 28.82 12.45 -11.74
N ILE A 16 28.60 11.79 -10.60
CA ILE A 16 29.13 10.45 -10.33
C ILE A 16 28.64 9.44 -11.37
N LEU A 17 27.35 9.44 -11.67
CA LEU A 17 26.75 8.49 -12.62
C LEU A 17 27.26 8.70 -14.05
N HIS A 18 27.30 9.95 -14.53
CA HIS A 18 27.84 10.26 -15.86
C HIS A 18 29.30 9.82 -16.01
N GLN A 19 30.14 10.04 -14.99
CA GLN A 19 31.54 9.62 -15.04
C GLN A 19 31.70 8.09 -14.99
N LEU A 20 30.84 7.36 -14.26
CA LEU A 20 30.83 5.90 -14.26
C LEU A 20 30.41 5.34 -15.63
N LEU A 21 29.35 5.90 -16.22
CA LEU A 21 28.87 5.51 -17.55
C LEU A 21 29.91 5.79 -18.63
N ALA A 22 30.56 6.96 -18.62
CA ALA A 22 31.62 7.29 -19.57
C ALA A 22 32.80 6.30 -19.50
N ARG A 23 33.14 5.80 -18.31
CA ARG A 23 34.18 4.77 -18.12
C ARG A 23 33.74 3.40 -18.64
N MET A 24 32.45 3.08 -18.61
CA MET A 24 31.91 1.84 -19.18
C MET A 24 31.80 1.85 -20.70
N VAL A 25 31.57 3.01 -21.33
CA VAL A 25 31.58 3.11 -22.80
C VAL A 25 32.94 2.67 -23.36
N ASN A 26 34.02 2.99 -22.65
CA ASN A 26 35.39 2.64 -23.05
C ASN A 26 35.80 1.19 -22.66
N HIS A 27 35.20 0.65 -21.60
CA HIS A 27 35.51 -0.66 -21.07
C HIS A 27 34.20 -1.40 -20.84
N LYS A 28 33.95 -2.47 -21.60
CA LYS A 28 32.73 -3.32 -21.52
C LYS A 28 32.32 -3.75 -20.10
N ALA A 29 33.20 -3.57 -19.12
CA ALA A 29 32.91 -3.60 -17.70
C ALA A 29 33.54 -2.40 -16.99
N LEU A 30 32.95 -1.98 -15.87
CA LEU A 30 33.48 -0.90 -15.05
C LEU A 30 34.91 -1.23 -14.57
N PRO A 31 35.91 -0.35 -14.78
CA PRO A 31 37.27 -0.57 -14.29
C PRO A 31 37.30 -0.79 -12.77
N ARG A 32 38.20 -1.67 -12.30
CA ARG A 32 38.30 -2.07 -10.88
C ARG A 32 38.45 -0.87 -9.93
N GLU A 33 39.14 0.18 -10.38
CA GLU A 33 39.47 1.36 -9.61
C GLU A 33 38.41 2.47 -9.73
N ALA A 34 37.46 2.37 -10.66
CA ALA A 34 36.55 3.47 -10.98
C ALA A 34 35.67 3.93 -9.81
N LEU A 35 35.22 2.99 -8.96
CA LEU A 35 34.46 3.31 -7.76
C LEU A 35 35.32 4.00 -6.68
N THR A 36 36.61 3.67 -6.61
CA THR A 36 37.54 4.23 -5.63
C THR A 36 37.97 5.63 -6.06
N ASP A 37 38.26 5.83 -7.33
CA ASP A 37 38.64 7.14 -7.87
C ASP A 37 37.54 8.17 -7.64
N LEU A 38 36.29 7.82 -7.96
CA LEU A 38 35.16 8.73 -7.79
C LEU A 38 34.82 8.98 -6.32
N ALA A 39 35.07 7.99 -5.45
CA ALA A 39 34.93 8.18 -4.02
C ALA A 39 35.89 9.28 -3.51
N ILE A 40 37.14 9.28 -4.01
CA ILE A 40 38.13 10.32 -3.72
C ILE A 40 37.68 11.66 -4.33
N THR A 41 37.34 11.68 -5.62
CA THR A 41 36.95 12.91 -6.34
C THR A 41 35.78 13.65 -5.71
N PHE A 42 34.75 12.91 -5.28
CA PHE A 42 33.55 13.51 -4.69
C PHE A 42 33.62 13.64 -3.16
N ASN A 43 34.72 13.17 -2.56
CA ASN A 43 34.96 13.08 -1.12
C ASN A 43 33.81 12.35 -0.38
N VAL A 44 33.52 11.14 -0.85
CA VAL A 44 32.46 10.28 -0.33
C VAL A 44 32.99 8.87 -0.12
N ASP A 45 32.35 8.10 0.75
CA ASP A 45 32.74 6.70 0.96
C ASP A 45 32.47 5.86 -0.31
N ARG A 46 33.37 4.91 -0.62
CA ARG A 46 33.23 4.01 -1.79
C ARG A 46 31.90 3.25 -1.78
N SER A 47 31.32 2.96 -0.62
CA SER A 47 29.98 2.35 -0.51
C SER A 47 28.85 3.25 -0.99
N ILE A 48 29.03 4.58 -0.99
CA ILE A 48 28.05 5.52 -1.52
C ILE A 48 28.07 5.46 -3.04
N VAL A 49 29.24 5.56 -3.66
CA VAL A 49 29.40 5.43 -5.12
C VAL A 49 28.90 4.07 -5.60
N ARG A 50 29.25 2.98 -4.90
CA ARG A 50 28.77 1.63 -5.21
C ARG A 50 27.25 1.51 -5.11
N ARG A 51 26.62 2.10 -4.09
CA ARG A 51 25.15 2.09 -3.94
C ARG A 51 24.46 2.94 -5.00
N LEU A 52 25.01 4.11 -5.34
CA LEU A 52 24.52 4.92 -6.44
C LEU A 52 24.61 4.17 -7.76
N TRP A 53 25.76 3.55 -8.02
CA TRP A 53 25.97 2.68 -9.16
C TRP A 53 24.93 1.57 -9.20
N HIS A 54 24.80 0.72 -8.18
CA HIS A 54 23.80 -0.34 -8.18
C HIS A 54 22.35 0.17 -8.27
N ARG A 55 22.03 1.33 -7.71
CA ARG A 55 20.69 1.94 -7.78
C ARG A 55 20.38 2.49 -9.17
N ALA A 56 21.38 3.00 -9.88
CA ALA A 56 21.26 3.50 -11.26
C ALA A 56 21.49 2.42 -12.32
N SER A 57 22.22 1.35 -11.99
CA SER A 57 22.38 0.11 -12.77
C SER A 57 21.19 -0.84 -12.59
N VAL A 58 20.16 -0.40 -11.89
CA VAL A 58 18.79 -0.74 -12.27
C VAL A 58 18.51 0.09 -13.54
N ASP A 59 18.57 -0.41 -14.76
CA ASP A 59 18.47 -1.76 -15.27
C ASP A 59 19.10 -1.77 -16.68
N LEU A 60 20.15 -2.54 -16.91
CA LEU A 60 20.64 -2.84 -18.27
C LEU A 60 20.55 -4.34 -18.61
N THR A 61 20.14 -5.19 -17.65
CA THR A 61 20.14 -6.66 -17.82
C THR A 61 19.15 -7.42 -16.95
N ASN A 62 18.28 -6.79 -16.15
CA ASN A 62 17.50 -7.47 -15.13
C ASN A 62 16.04 -6.97 -15.03
N HIS A 63 15.17 -7.74 -15.68
CA HIS A 63 13.69 -7.82 -15.62
C HIS A 63 13.05 -7.92 -14.21
N TYR A 64 13.71 -7.53 -13.12
CA TYR A 64 13.22 -7.65 -11.74
C TYR A 64 13.22 -6.34 -10.96
N ARG A 65 13.01 -5.22 -11.65
CA ARG A 65 12.04 -4.26 -11.13
C ARG A 65 10.85 -4.30 -12.06
N VAL A 66 9.70 -4.66 -11.53
CA VAL A 66 8.46 -4.08 -12.03
C VAL A 66 8.58 -2.59 -11.70
N GLY A 67 9.37 -1.87 -12.48
CA GLY A 67 9.18 -0.45 -12.65
C GLY A 67 7.80 -0.37 -13.29
N VAL A 68 6.78 -0.24 -12.44
CA VAL A 68 5.49 0.23 -12.90
C VAL A 68 5.79 1.45 -13.75
N ASP A 69 5.34 1.42 -15.00
CA ASP A 69 5.61 2.46 -15.99
C ASP A 69 5.36 3.84 -15.36
N SER A 70 6.18 4.83 -15.70
CA SER A 70 6.06 6.16 -15.10
C SER A 70 4.65 6.72 -15.32
N ASP A 71 4.05 6.38 -16.46
CA ASP A 71 2.68 6.75 -16.80
C ASP A 71 1.69 6.01 -15.88
N THR A 72 1.85 4.71 -15.65
CA THR A 72 1.01 3.97 -14.69
C THR A 72 1.13 4.49 -13.25
N ASN A 73 2.32 4.93 -12.82
CA ASN A 73 2.47 5.56 -11.51
C ASN A 73 1.77 6.92 -11.47
N ASN A 74 1.94 7.74 -12.50
CA ASN A 74 1.30 9.05 -12.59
C ASN A 74 -0.23 8.93 -12.66
N ASP A 75 -0.73 7.95 -13.41
CA ASP A 75 -2.15 7.60 -13.47
C ASP A 75 -2.67 7.18 -12.10
N GLY A 76 -1.91 6.37 -11.37
CA GLY A 76 -2.23 6.00 -9.98
C GLY A 76 -2.30 7.22 -9.05
N PHE A 77 -1.34 8.14 -9.12
CA PHE A 77 -1.36 9.37 -8.33
C PHE A 77 -2.51 10.31 -8.73
N ASN A 78 -2.80 10.43 -10.03
CA ASN A 78 -3.92 11.23 -10.52
C ASN A 78 -5.27 10.64 -10.08
N LEU A 79 -5.41 9.32 -10.10
CA LEU A 79 -6.60 8.64 -9.61
C LEU A 79 -6.78 8.86 -8.11
N LEU A 80 -5.70 8.75 -7.32
CA LEU A 80 -5.72 9.05 -5.89
C LEU A 80 -6.07 10.52 -5.60
N TYR A 81 -5.62 11.45 -6.45
CA TYR A 81 -5.94 12.87 -6.30
C TYR A 81 -7.37 13.21 -6.73
N ALA A 82 -7.88 12.53 -7.76
CA ALA A 82 -9.23 12.70 -8.26
C ALA A 82 -10.28 12.00 -7.40
N THR A 83 -9.87 10.97 -6.64
CA THR A 83 -10.77 10.28 -5.71
C THR A 83 -10.85 11.06 -4.42
N ASP A 84 -11.99 11.70 -4.17
CA ASP A 84 -12.30 12.25 -2.86
C ASP A 84 -12.56 11.10 -1.88
N MET A 85 -11.49 10.67 -1.21
CA MET A 85 -11.54 9.58 -0.25
C MET A 85 -12.42 9.92 0.95
N ASP A 86 -12.58 11.20 1.29
CA ASP A 86 -13.42 11.63 2.40
C ASP A 86 -14.90 11.42 2.05
N GLU A 87 -15.31 11.82 0.84
CA GLU A 87 -16.66 11.55 0.31
C GLU A 87 -16.95 10.05 0.25
N LYS A 88 -16.00 9.24 -0.22
CA LYS A 88 -16.18 7.77 -0.29
C LYS A 88 -16.31 7.12 1.07
N VAL A 89 -15.53 7.57 2.05
CA VAL A 89 -15.63 7.08 3.42
C VAL A 89 -16.98 7.44 4.03
N GLU A 90 -17.50 8.64 3.77
CA GLU A 90 -18.81 9.07 4.23
C GLU A 90 -19.95 8.27 3.58
N GLU A 91 -19.89 8.03 2.26
CA GLU A 91 -20.85 7.19 1.53
C GLU A 91 -20.92 5.77 2.11
N LEU A 92 -19.76 5.14 2.33
CA LEU A 92 -19.67 3.81 2.95
C LEU A 92 -20.21 3.80 4.38
N ALA A 93 -19.94 4.84 5.18
CA ALA A 93 -20.45 4.95 6.54
C ALA A 93 -21.98 5.04 6.56
N LEU A 94 -22.57 5.80 5.63
CA LEU A 94 -24.02 5.90 5.47
C LEU A 94 -24.65 4.57 5.05
N GLU A 95 -24.02 3.84 4.12
CA GLU A 95 -24.49 2.52 3.69
C GLU A 95 -24.50 1.52 4.85
N ILE A 96 -23.43 1.48 5.64
CA ILE A 96 -23.32 0.63 6.84
C ILE A 96 -24.41 0.98 7.85
N SER A 97 -24.64 2.28 8.14
CA SER A 97 -25.69 2.72 9.06
C SER A 97 -27.07 2.21 8.61
N LYS A 98 -27.39 2.37 7.32
CA LYS A 98 -28.65 1.91 6.75
C LYS A 98 -28.80 0.39 6.82
N ALA A 99 -27.73 -0.36 6.53
CA ALA A 99 -27.74 -1.82 6.63
C ALA A 99 -27.97 -2.29 8.07
N MET A 100 -27.38 -1.60 9.06
CA MET A 100 -27.58 -1.88 10.48
C MET A 100 -29.03 -1.62 10.92
N GLU A 101 -29.63 -0.51 10.49
CA GLU A 101 -31.04 -0.19 10.77
C GLU A 101 -31.99 -1.27 10.21
N VAL A 102 -31.76 -1.73 8.98
CA VAL A 102 -32.56 -2.78 8.34
C VAL A 102 -32.41 -4.13 9.06
N TYR A 103 -31.19 -4.46 9.50
CA TYR A 103 -30.94 -5.67 10.27
C TYR A 103 -31.67 -5.64 11.62
N GLU A 104 -31.61 -4.51 12.33
CA GLU A 104 -32.29 -4.35 13.61
C GLU A 104 -33.82 -4.47 13.44
N PHE A 105 -34.39 -3.78 12.45
CA PHE A 105 -35.82 -3.88 12.14
C PHE A 105 -36.24 -5.33 11.81
N SER A 106 -35.46 -6.00 10.97
CA SER A 106 -35.73 -7.39 10.59
C SER A 106 -35.60 -8.36 11.77
N SER A 107 -34.64 -8.13 12.68
CA SER A 107 -34.48 -8.89 13.92
C SER A 107 -35.67 -8.71 14.86
N GLN A 108 -36.15 -7.47 15.03
CA GLN A 108 -37.34 -7.18 15.84
C GLN A 108 -38.59 -7.82 15.25
N MET A 109 -38.79 -7.75 13.94
CA MET A 109 -39.91 -8.39 13.25
C MET A 109 -39.89 -9.91 13.42
N LYS A 110 -38.71 -10.53 13.32
CA LYS A 110 -38.57 -11.97 13.53
C LYS A 110 -38.97 -12.38 14.95
N LYS A 111 -38.53 -11.64 15.97
CA LYS A 111 -38.94 -11.93 17.37
C LYS A 111 -40.45 -11.90 17.55
N LEU A 112 -41.14 -10.93 16.93
CA LEU A 112 -42.61 -10.84 16.99
C LEU A 112 -43.32 -11.96 16.21
N ALA A 113 -42.73 -12.44 15.12
CA ALA A 113 -43.28 -13.57 14.36
C ALA A 113 -43.03 -14.91 15.07
N ASP A 114 -41.93 -15.01 15.82
CA ASP A 114 -41.57 -16.20 16.60
C ASP A 114 -42.30 -16.23 17.98
N ASP A 115 -42.91 -15.12 18.42
CA ASP A 115 -43.83 -15.01 19.59
C ASP A 115 -45.22 -15.65 19.31
N GLU A 116 -45.23 -16.78 18.59
CA GLU A 116 -46.39 -17.66 18.39
C GLU A 116 -46.23 -18.92 19.28
N GLU A 117 -45.82 -18.76 20.54
CA GLU A 117 -46.15 -19.76 21.57
C GLU A 117 -47.64 -19.59 21.88
N LEU A 118 -48.49 -20.22 21.06
CA LEU A 118 -49.77 -20.71 21.54
C LEU A 118 -49.43 -21.65 22.68
N ASP A 119 -49.65 -21.21 23.93
CA ASP A 119 -49.60 -22.08 25.10
C ASP A 119 -50.45 -23.33 24.80
N ASP A 120 -49.79 -24.47 24.55
CA ASP A 120 -50.43 -25.78 24.45
C ASP A 120 -51.15 -26.16 25.76
N ASP A 121 -50.97 -25.36 26.82
CA ASP A 121 -51.66 -25.46 28.11
C ASP A 121 -53.09 -24.88 28.09
N ILE A 122 -53.52 -24.18 27.02
CA ILE A 122 -54.91 -23.72 26.88
C ILE A 122 -55.88 -24.91 26.93
N ASP A 123 -55.49 -26.06 26.37
CA ASP A 123 -56.30 -27.28 26.39
C ASP A 123 -56.38 -27.91 27.80
N ALA A 124 -55.29 -27.81 28.59
CA ALA A 124 -55.24 -28.31 29.96
C ALA A 124 -56.07 -27.42 30.93
N ASP A 125 -56.04 -26.11 30.74
CA ASP A 125 -56.84 -25.16 31.52
C ASP A 125 -58.32 -25.18 31.11
N LEU A 126 -58.65 -25.37 29.83
CA LEU A 126 -60.03 -25.57 29.37
C LEU A 126 -60.66 -26.85 29.93
N ALA A 127 -59.91 -27.95 30.01
CA ALA A 127 -60.41 -29.21 30.59
C ALA A 127 -60.74 -29.06 32.10
N ASN A 128 -59.87 -28.37 32.85
CA ASN A 128 -60.12 -28.07 34.26
C ASN A 128 -61.30 -27.11 34.49
N ILE A 129 -61.47 -26.10 33.62
CA ILE A 129 -62.60 -25.16 33.70
C ILE A 129 -63.93 -25.83 33.31
N LEU A 130 -63.91 -26.77 32.36
CA LEU A 130 -65.10 -27.50 31.91
C LEU A 130 -65.42 -28.76 32.74
N SER A 131 -64.56 -29.14 33.69
CA SER A 131 -64.72 -30.35 34.54
C SER A 131 -65.03 -31.62 33.72
N LEU A 132 -64.32 -31.79 32.59
CA LEU A 132 -64.36 -32.99 31.76
C LEU A 132 -63.29 -34.00 32.22
#